data_AF-A0A1G3V4I9-F1
#
_entry.id   AF-A0A1G3V4I9-F1
#
_cell.length_a   1.000
_cell.length_b   1.000
_cell.length_c   1.000
_cell.angle_alpha   90.00
_cell.angle_beta   90.00
_cell.angle_gamma   90.00
#
_symmetry.space_group_name_H-M   'P 1'
#
loop_
_entity.id
_entity.type
_entity.pdbx_description
1 polymer ?
#
loop_
_entity_poly.entity_id
_entity_poly.type
_entity_poly.pdbx_seq_one_letter_code
_entity_poly.pdbx_strand_id
1 'polypeptide(L)'
;MATVMKISPQGQIRIPRKFMAILGLEAGDYIEALLEEDHIALKPRKLIDPSQGWYWTKEWQEAEKEVDDEVERDGVSPTFQTAEEGMEWLKK
;
A
#
# COMPACT_ATOMS: atom_id res chain seq x y z
N MET A 1 16.86 -1.59 -15.90
CA MET A 1 17.26 -0.35 -16.64
C MET A 1 18.13 0.47 -15.72
N ALA A 2 19.29 0.97 -16.19
CA ALA A 2 20.17 1.82 -15.39
C ALA A 2 20.31 3.21 -16.03
N THR A 3 20.45 4.23 -15.21
CA THR A 3 20.74 5.61 -15.64
C THR A 3 21.79 6.17 -14.68
N VAL A 4 22.86 6.73 -15.23
CA VAL A 4 23.89 7.44 -14.44
C VAL A 4 23.42 8.87 -14.21
N MET A 5 23.44 9.30 -12.95
CA MET A 5 23.09 10.66 -12.55
C MET A 5 24.30 11.33 -11.89
N LYS A 6 24.46 12.63 -12.11
CA LYS A 6 25.45 13.43 -11.39
C LYS A 6 24.84 13.92 -10.07
N ILE A 7 25.61 13.82 -8.99
CA ILE A 7 25.24 14.36 -7.68
C ILE A 7 25.42 15.88 -7.71
N SER A 8 24.45 16.63 -7.19
CA SER A 8 24.58 18.08 -7.03
C SER A 8 25.60 18.44 -5.93
N PRO A 9 26.10 19.68 -5.87
CA PRO A 9 26.99 20.11 -4.78
C PRO A 9 26.37 19.94 -3.38
N GLN A 10 25.04 19.92 -3.28
CA GLN A 10 24.28 19.71 -2.05
C GLN A 10 23.99 18.23 -1.77
N GLY A 11 24.56 17.29 -2.53
CA GLY A 11 24.35 15.86 -2.33
C GLY A 11 23.03 15.32 -2.90
N GLN A 12 22.31 16.09 -3.71
CA GLN A 12 21.01 15.68 -4.24
C GLN A 12 21.18 14.91 -5.56
N ILE A 13 20.36 13.88 -5.75
CA ILE A 13 20.22 13.15 -7.01
C ILE A 13 18.81 13.34 -7.51
N ARG A 14 18.68 13.71 -8.79
CA ARG A 14 17.38 13.84 -9.43
C ARG A 14 16.90 12.47 -9.92
N ILE A 15 15.74 12.04 -9.46
CA ILE A 15 15.10 10.82 -9.97
C ILE A 15 14.58 11.09 -11.40
N PRO A 16 14.97 10.30 -12.40
CA PRO A 16 14.45 10.43 -13.75
C PRO A 16 12.93 10.28 -13.83
N ARG A 17 12.26 11.12 -14.63
CA ARG A 17 10.79 11.09 -14.79
C ARG A 17 10.23 9.70 -15.13
N LYS A 18 10.96 8.92 -15.94
CA LYS A 18 10.60 7.54 -16.29
C LYS A 18 10.49 6.63 -15.06
N PHE A 19 11.38 6.79 -14.07
CA PHE A 19 11.36 5.98 -12.86
C PHE A 19 10.25 6.44 -11.92
N MET A 20 10.01 7.76 -11.84
CA MET A 20 8.86 8.29 -11.10
C MET A 20 7.54 7.73 -11.65
N ALA A 21 7.35 7.71 -12.97
CA ALA A 21 6.13 7.18 -13.58
C ALA A 21 5.94 5.68 -13.33
N ILE A 22 7.00 4.87 -13.44
CA ILE A 22 6.94 3.41 -13.20
C ILE A 22 6.64 3.10 -11.73
N LEU A 23 7.22 3.87 -10.80
CA LEU A 23 7.06 3.68 -9.37
C LEU A 23 5.84 4.44 -8.79
N GLY A 24 5.10 5.18 -9.61
CA GLY A 24 3.97 6.01 -9.17
C GLY A 24 4.38 7.10 -8.17
N LEU A 25 5.60 7.65 -8.29
CA LEU A 25 6.12 8.67 -7.38
C LEU A 25 5.69 10.07 -7.81
N GLU A 26 5.27 10.86 -6.84
CA GLU A 26 4.90 12.26 -6.99
C GLU A 26 5.74 13.18 -6.08
N ALA A 27 5.64 14.48 -6.32
CA ALA A 27 6.30 15.46 -5.46
C ALA A 27 5.64 15.46 -4.07
N GLY A 28 6.42 15.20 -3.03
CA GLY A 28 5.92 15.07 -1.65
C GLY A 28 5.94 13.63 -1.12
N ASP A 29 6.16 12.64 -1.98
CA ASP A 29 6.36 11.26 -1.53
C ASP A 29 7.66 11.08 -0.76
N TYR A 30 7.63 10.10 0.14
CA TYR A 30 8.77 9.75 0.97
C TYR A 30 9.56 8.59 0.35
N ILE A 31 10.87 8.71 0.38
CA ILE A 31 11.80 7.65 -0.02
C ILE A 31 12.67 7.31 1.19
N GLU A 32 12.69 6.04 1.56
CA GLU A 32 13.64 5.48 2.51
C GLU A 32 14.99 5.27 1.82
N ALA A 33 16.04 5.86 2.38
CA ALA A 33 17.41 5.64 1.94
C ALA A 33 18.11 4.68 2.91
N LEU A 34 18.32 3.45 2.47
CA LEU A 34 19.00 2.41 3.25
C LEU A 34 20.46 2.32 2.78
N LEU A 35 21.40 2.52 3.70
CA LEU A 35 22.82 2.27 3.43
C LEU A 35 23.07 0.76 3.61
N GLU A 36 23.39 0.09 2.51
CA GLU A 36 23.92 -1.27 2.49
C GLU A 36 25.46 -1.19 2.39
N GLU A 37 26.16 -2.33 2.46
CA GLU A 37 27.63 -2.35 2.60
C GLU A 37 28.37 -1.54 1.52
N ASP A 38 27.90 -1.60 0.27
CA ASP A 38 28.55 -0.99 -0.89
C ASP A 38 27.67 -0.01 -1.67
N HIS A 39 26.38 0.13 -1.32
CA HIS A 39 25.45 0.97 -2.06
C HIS A 39 24.31 1.52 -1.19
N ILE A 40 23.59 2.51 -1.74
CA ILE A 40 22.37 3.07 -1.12
C ILE A 40 21.16 2.55 -1.88
N ALA A 41 20.29 1.81 -1.20
CA ALA A 41 19.00 1.38 -1.71
C ALA A 41 17.94 2.46 -1.41
N LEU A 42 17.28 2.96 -2.46
CA LEU A 42 16.19 3.92 -2.35
C LEU A 42 14.84 3.21 -2.52
N LYS A 43 14.04 3.16 -1.47
CA LYS A 43 12.75 2.45 -1.43
C LYS A 43 11.60 3.44 -1.23
N PRO A 44 10.59 3.48 -2.12
CA PRO A 44 9.38 4.25 -1.88
C PRO A 44 8.72 3.86 -0.55
N ARG A 45 8.32 4.85 0.25
CA ARG A 45 7.54 4.66 1.47
C ARG A 45 6.34 5.58 1.46
N LYS A 46 5.18 5.02 1.79
CA LYS A 46 4.02 5.82 2.17
C LYS A 46 4.06 6.00 3.68
N LEU A 47 3.92 7.25 4.12
CA LEU A 47 3.61 7.50 5.52
C LEU A 47 2.14 7.17 5.73
N ILE A 48 1.90 6.24 6.63
CA ILE A 48 0.56 5.97 7.14
C ILE A 48 0.40 6.75 8.43
N ASP A 49 -0.76 7.37 8.62
CA ASP A 49 -1.09 7.96 9.92
C ASP A 49 -1.02 6.85 10.98
N PRO A 50 -0.31 7.05 12.12
CA PRO A 50 -0.22 6.03 13.16
C PRO A 50 -1.58 5.51 13.66
N SER A 51 -2.62 6.36 13.64
CA SER A 51 -4.00 5.97 14.00
C SER A 51 -4.64 5.00 13.00
N GLN A 52 -4.13 4.95 11.77
CA GLN A 52 -4.54 4.01 10.71
C GLN A 52 -3.53 2.85 10.55
N GLY A 53 -2.51 2.77 11.41
CA GLY A 53 -1.50 1.72 11.36
C GLY A 53 -2.09 0.32 11.52
N TRP A 54 -3.21 0.18 12.24
CA TRP A 54 -3.89 -1.08 12.46
C TRP A 54 -4.39 -1.74 11.16
N TYR A 55 -4.77 -0.96 10.14
CA TYR A 55 -5.26 -1.51 8.86
C TYR A 55 -4.15 -2.24 8.11
N TRP A 56 -2.89 -1.82 8.33
CA TRP A 56 -1.72 -2.34 7.65
C TRP A 56 -1.01 -3.46 8.43
N THR A 57 -1.58 -3.96 9.52
CA THR A 57 -1.01 -5.15 10.18
C THR A 57 -1.22 -6.38 9.31
N LYS A 58 -0.31 -7.34 9.42
CA LYS A 58 -0.33 -8.54 8.60
C LYS A 58 -1.64 -9.31 8.79
N GLU A 59 -2.11 -9.40 10.03
CA GLU A 59 -3.34 -10.08 10.40
C GLU A 59 -4.56 -9.43 9.75
N TRP A 60 -4.61 -8.09 9.72
CA TRP A 60 -5.73 -7.36 9.13
C TRP A 60 -5.75 -7.49 7.61
N GLN A 61 -4.58 -7.39 6.97
CA GLN A 61 -4.47 -7.57 5.51
C GLN A 61 -4.76 -9.02 5.08
N GLU A 62 -4.44 -10.02 5.90
CA GLU A 62 -4.82 -11.42 5.65
C GLU A 62 -6.33 -11.61 5.74
N ALA A 63 -6.99 -11.02 6.75
CA ALA A 63 -8.45 -11.06 6.87
C ALA A 63 -9.15 -10.33 5.71
N GLU A 64 -8.67 -9.16 5.30
CA GLU A 64 -9.19 -8.44 4.14
C GLU A 64 -9.09 -9.27 2.87
N LYS A 65 -7.97 -9.96 2.65
CA LYS A 65 -7.79 -10.85 1.51
C LYS A 65 -8.78 -12.02 1.51
N GLU A 66 -9.05 -12.61 2.67
CA GLU A 66 -10.06 -13.67 2.79
C GLU A 66 -11.46 -13.16 2.42
N VAL A 67 -11.81 -11.94 2.85
CA VAL A 67 -13.08 -11.30 2.51
C VAL A 67 -13.16 -11.00 1.01
N ASP A 68 -12.10 -10.46 0.41
CA ASP A 68 -12.05 -10.21 -1.04
C ASP A 68 -12.25 -11.51 -1.83
N ASP A 69 -11.58 -12.61 -1.43
CA ASP A 69 -11.76 -13.94 -2.03
C ASP A 69 -13.20 -14.47 -1.86
N GLU A 70 -13.89 -14.15 -0.76
CA GLU A 70 -15.30 -14.51 -0.52
C GLU A 70 -16.25 -13.70 -1.40
N VAL A 71 -16.00 -12.40 -1.53
CA VAL A 71 -16.76 -11.50 -2.42
C VAL A 71 -16.63 -11.94 -3.87
N GLU A 72 -15.42 -12.29 -4.32
CA GLU A 72 -15.19 -12.81 -5.68
C GLU A 72 -15.95 -14.12 -5.97
N ARG A 73 -16.29 -14.89 -4.93
CA ARG A 73 -17.04 -16.15 -5.03
C ARG A 73 -18.54 -15.99 -4.80
N ASP A 74 -19.05 -14.76 -4.82
CA ASP A 74 -20.45 -14.43 -4.50
C ASP A 74 -20.88 -14.93 -3.10
N GLY A 75 -19.95 -15.03 -2.14
CA GLY A 75 -20.20 -15.43 -0.75
C GLY A 75 -20.88 -14.35 0.11
N VAL A 76 -21.29 -13.24 -0.49
CA VAL A 76 -21.89 -12.11 0.21
C VAL A 76 -23.34 -12.36 0.62
N SER A 77 -23.77 -11.71 1.70
CA SER A 77 -25.16 -11.77 2.12
C SER A 77 -26.10 -11.20 1.04
N PRO A 78 -27.33 -11.73 0.91
CA PRO A 78 -28.34 -11.09 0.07
C PRO A 78 -28.71 -9.70 0.60
N THR A 79 -29.30 -8.86 -0.24
CA THR A 79 -29.88 -7.59 0.22
C THR A 79 -31.10 -7.87 1.08
N PHE A 80 -31.09 -7.39 2.33
CA PHE A 80 -32.23 -7.46 3.23
C PHE A 80 -33.10 -6.22 3.11
N GLN A 81 -34.42 -6.37 3.21
CA GLN A 81 -35.36 -5.25 3.19
C GLN A 81 -35.65 -4.72 4.60
N THR A 82 -35.41 -5.54 5.62
CA THR A 82 -35.60 -5.17 7.03
C THR A 82 -34.40 -5.58 7.88
N ALA A 83 -34.22 -4.89 9.01
CA ALA A 83 -33.18 -5.26 9.98
C ALA A 83 -33.41 -6.65 10.59
N GLU A 84 -34.67 -7.08 10.73
CA GLU A 84 -35.05 -8.39 11.28
C GLU A 84 -34.57 -9.53 10.39
N GLU A 85 -34.73 -9.41 9.07
CA GLU A 85 -34.21 -10.39 8.09
C GLU A 85 -32.69 -10.53 8.18
N GLY A 86 -31.96 -9.42 8.29
CA GLY A 86 -30.50 -9.45 8.46
C GLY A 86 -30.08 -10.09 9.78
N MET A 87 -30.81 -9.82 10.87
CA MET A 87 -30.55 -10.41 12.18
C MET A 87 -30.83 -11.92 12.21
N GLU A 88 -31.81 -12.43 11.46
CA GLU A 88 -32.01 -13.88 11.30
C GLU A 88 -30.89 -14.54 10.51
N TRP A 89 -30.39 -13.87 9.46
CA TRP A 89 -29.27 -14.39 8.66
C TRP A 89 -27.98 -14.51 9.48
N LEU A 90 -27.67 -13.53 10.33
CA LEU A 90 -26.48 -13.54 11.21
C LEU A 90 -26.52 -14.60 12.32
N LYS A 91 -27.70 -15.17 12.64
CA LYS A 91 -27.85 -16.20 13.68
C LYS A 91 -27.63 -17.63 13.18
N LYS A 92 -27.50 -17.82 11.87
CA LYS A 92 -27.11 -19.11 11.28
C LYS A 92 -25.62 -19.34 11.40
#